data_AF-A0A7J9VG63-F1
#
_entry.id   AF-A0A7J9VG63-F1
#
_cell.length_a   1.000
_cell.length_b   1.000
_cell.length_c   1.000
_cell.angle_alpha   90.00
_cell.angle_beta   90.00
_cell.angle_gamma   90.00
#
_symmetry.space_group_name_H-M   'P 1'
#
loop_
_entity.id
_entity.type
_entity.pdbx_description
1 polymer ?
#
loop_
_entity_poly.entity_id
_entity_poly.type
_entity_poly.pdbx_seq_one_letter_code
_entity_poly.pdbx_strand_id
1 'polypeptide(L)'
;MPGSAVVVGSGAAGSVVAWELARAGWSVTVLERGRHLRPGLGEVPSGELGTRYASDEIKSARGLGFPDGLLEPYTTRSQDEAAKGVARSAQGALG
;
A
#
# COMPACT_ATOMS: atom_id res chain seq x y z
N MET A 1 -15.73 9.71 20.94
CA MET A 1 -15.31 10.79 20.03
C MET A 1 -14.45 10.17 18.94
N PRO A 2 -14.57 10.59 17.67
CA PRO A 2 -13.70 10.11 16.60
C PRO A 2 -12.25 10.49 16.90
N GLY A 3 -11.32 9.57 16.65
CA GLY A 3 -9.89 9.77 16.92
C GLY A 3 -9.08 9.97 15.65
N SER A 4 -7.77 9.71 15.77
CA SER A 4 -6.83 9.65 14.65
C SER A 4 -6.42 8.20 14.38
N ALA A 5 -6.25 7.84 13.11
CA ALA A 5 -5.79 6.53 12.69
C ALA A 5 -4.70 6.64 11.62
N VAL A 6 -3.73 5.72 11.68
CA VAL A 6 -2.74 5.51 10.62
C VAL A 6 -2.97 4.15 10.01
N VAL A 7 -3.21 4.10 8.70
CA VAL A 7 -3.34 2.87 7.92
C VAL A 7 -2.07 2.68 7.10
N VAL A 8 -1.40 1.54 7.27
CA VAL A 8 -0.19 1.20 6.52
C VAL A 8 -0.57 0.23 5.40
N GLY A 9 -0.41 0.68 4.16
CA GLY A 9 -0.80 0.01 2.92
C GLY A 9 -2.08 0.60 2.30
N SER A 10 -2.02 0.99 1.03
CA SER A 10 -3.17 1.47 0.25
C SER A 10 -3.73 0.40 -0.70
N GLY A 11 -3.43 -0.87 -0.44
CA GLY A 11 -4.04 -2.00 -1.14
C GLY A 11 -5.55 -2.11 -0.89
N ALA A 12 -6.16 -3.18 -1.41
CA ALA A 12 -7.62 -3.38 -1.34
C ALA A 12 -8.18 -3.28 0.08
N ALA A 13 -7.54 -3.92 1.06
CA ALA A 13 -7.98 -3.89 2.45
C ALA A 13 -7.76 -2.51 3.10
N GLY A 14 -6.54 -1.96 2.99
CA GLY A 14 -6.19 -0.69 3.64
C GLY A 14 -7.01 0.49 3.13
N SER A 15 -7.27 0.55 1.82
CA SER A 15 -8.13 1.59 1.23
C SER A 15 -9.57 1.53 1.73
N VAL A 16 -10.15 0.32 1.85
CA VAL A 16 -11.51 0.15 2.39
C VAL A 16 -11.56 0.54 3.87
N VAL A 17 -10.59 0.12 4.68
CA VAL A 17 -10.50 0.50 6.10
C VAL A 17 -10.38 2.01 6.26
N ALA A 18 -9.51 2.65 5.47
CA ALA A 18 -9.33 4.09 5.51
C ALA A 18 -10.63 4.83 5.14
N TRP A 19 -11.34 4.36 4.12
CA TRP A 19 -12.62 4.92 3.70
C TRP A 19 -13.69 4.83 4.79
N GLU A 20 -13.86 3.66 5.41
CA GLU A 20 -14.87 3.47 6.45
C GLU A 20 -14.55 4.26 7.72
N LEU A 21 -13.27 4.33 8.14
CA LEU A 21 -12.84 5.17 9.25
C LEU A 21 -13.11 6.66 8.97
N ALA A 22 -12.78 7.13 7.76
CA ALA A 22 -13.05 8.51 7.36
C ALA A 22 -14.55 8.82 7.35
N ARG A 23 -15.40 7.91 6.83
CA ARG A 23 -16.88 8.03 6.89
C ARG A 23 -17.41 8.08 8.31
N ALA A 24 -16.75 7.40 9.25
CA ALA A 24 -17.07 7.44 10.67
C ALA A 24 -16.53 8.70 11.39
N GLY A 25 -15.94 9.64 10.66
CA GLY A 25 -15.46 10.93 11.19
C GLY A 25 -14.05 10.91 11.77
N TRP A 26 -13.28 9.85 11.56
CA TRP A 26 -11.88 9.79 12.03
C TRP A 26 -10.96 10.62 11.12
N SER A 27 -9.90 11.17 11.70
CA SER A 27 -8.78 11.71 10.93
C SER A 27 -7.83 10.58 10.54
N VAL A 28 -7.74 10.26 9.25
CA VAL A 28 -7.01 9.08 8.76
C VAL A 28 -5.80 9.52 7.93
N THR A 29 -4.63 8.97 8.25
CA THR A 29 -3.43 9.04 7.41
C THR A 29 -3.16 7.68 6.80
N VAL A 30 -2.95 7.62 5.49
CA VAL A 30 -2.57 6.39 4.78
C VAL A 30 -1.11 6.48 4.33
N LEU A 31 -0.32 5.46 4.65
CA LEU A 31 1.07 5.35 4.22
C LEU A 31 1.21 4.18 3.27
N GLU A 32 1.69 4.42 2.05
CA GLU A 32 2.00 3.37 1.07
C GLU A 32 3.48 3.47 0.69
N ARG A 33 4.14 2.32 0.65
CA ARG A 33 5.55 2.21 0.26
C ARG A 33 5.69 2.23 -1.27
N GLY A 34 4.76 1.57 -1.96
CA GLY A 34 4.70 1.42 -3.40
C GLY A 34 4.45 2.72 -4.13
N ARG A 35 4.63 2.66 -5.46
CA ARG A 35 4.48 3.82 -6.35
C ARG A 35 3.06 4.37 -6.32
N HIS A 36 2.94 5.70 -6.32
CA HIS A 36 1.66 6.36 -6.48
C HIS A 36 1.11 6.16 -7.91
N LEU A 37 0.01 5.40 -8.04
CA LEU A 37 -0.57 5.01 -9.33
C LEU A 37 -1.70 5.93 -9.84
N ARG A 38 -2.12 6.94 -9.06
CA ARG A 38 -3.17 7.91 -9.41
C ARG A 38 -2.69 9.37 -9.36
N PRO A 39 -1.81 9.81 -10.30
CA PRO A 39 -1.33 11.19 -10.32
C PRO A 39 -2.46 12.23 -10.18
N GLY A 40 -2.25 13.22 -9.31
CA GLY A 40 -3.23 14.24 -8.99
C GLY A 40 -4.22 13.86 -7.88
N LEU A 41 -4.09 12.68 -7.25
CA LEU A 41 -4.94 12.31 -6.12
C LEU A 41 -4.79 13.33 -4.96
N GLY A 42 -5.90 13.96 -4.59
CA GLY A 42 -5.94 15.02 -3.58
C GLY A 42 -5.61 16.42 -4.10
N GLU A 43 -5.22 16.54 -5.38
CA GLU A 43 -4.86 17.81 -6.03
C GLU A 43 -5.90 18.23 -7.08
N VAL A 44 -6.49 17.28 -7.81
CA VAL A 44 -7.50 17.52 -8.85
C VAL A 44 -8.80 16.75 -8.60
N PRO A 45 -9.95 17.17 -9.20
CA PRO A 45 -11.20 16.43 -9.09
C PRO A 45 -11.07 14.97 -9.56
N SER A 46 -11.86 14.06 -8.99
CA SER A 46 -11.75 12.62 -9.29
C SER A 46 -11.94 12.27 -10.77
N GLY A 47 -12.72 13.06 -11.52
CA GLY A 47 -12.96 12.85 -12.95
C GLY A 47 -11.78 13.23 -13.85
N GLU A 48 -10.79 13.95 -13.30
CA GLU A 48 -9.60 14.43 -14.01
C GLU A 48 -8.34 13.67 -13.60
N LEU A 49 -8.47 12.69 -12.69
CA LEU A 49 -7.34 11.92 -12.21
C LEU A 49 -6.66 11.16 -13.35
N GLY A 50 -5.36 11.35 -13.45
CA GLY A 50 -4.52 10.51 -14.27
C GLY A 50 -4.47 9.08 -13.73
N THR A 51 -4.14 8.13 -14.61
CA THR A 51 -3.91 6.74 -14.24
C THR A 51 -2.58 6.26 -14.77
N ARG A 52 -1.76 5.67 -13.88
CA ARG A 52 -0.56 4.92 -14.27
C ARG A 52 -0.80 3.40 -14.31
N TYR A 53 -2.06 2.98 -14.16
CA TYR A 53 -2.44 1.60 -14.41
C TYR A 53 -2.35 1.32 -15.92
N ALA A 54 -1.46 0.40 -16.33
CA ALA A 54 -1.32 -0.03 -17.73
C ALA A 54 -2.42 -1.02 -18.16
N SER A 55 -2.44 -1.50 -19.41
CA SER A 55 -3.27 -2.66 -19.82
C SER A 55 -2.96 -3.86 -18.93
N ASP A 56 -3.94 -4.67 -18.58
CA ASP A 56 -3.80 -5.81 -17.68
C ASP A 56 -2.77 -6.85 -18.14
N GLU A 57 -2.58 -7.02 -19.45
CA GLU A 57 -1.52 -7.86 -20.01
C GLU A 57 -0.13 -7.30 -19.70
N ILE A 58 0.04 -5.98 -19.83
CA ILE A 58 1.29 -5.28 -19.51
C ILE A 58 1.51 -5.18 -18.00
N LYS A 59 0.43 -5.05 -17.20
CA LYS A 59 0.48 -5.06 -15.73
C LYS A 59 1.03 -6.39 -15.25
N SER A 60 0.47 -7.49 -15.75
CA SER A 60 0.86 -8.85 -15.36
C SER A 60 2.31 -9.14 -15.73
N ALA A 61 2.73 -8.78 -16.95
CA ALA A 61 4.11 -8.91 -17.39
C ALA A 61 5.11 -8.06 -16.57
N ARG A 62 4.66 -7.00 -15.93
CA ARG A 62 5.47 -6.12 -15.07
C ARG A 62 5.32 -6.39 -13.57
N GLY A 63 4.59 -7.44 -13.18
CA GLY A 63 4.34 -7.75 -11.78
C GLY A 63 3.55 -6.65 -11.04
N LEU A 64 2.76 -5.84 -11.75
CA LEU A 64 2.04 -4.72 -11.15
C LEU A 64 0.98 -5.24 -10.17
N GLY A 65 1.19 -5.00 -8.88
CA GLY A 65 0.35 -5.52 -7.79
C GLY A 65 1.17 -6.12 -6.64
N PHE A 66 2.44 -6.47 -6.92
CA PHE A 66 3.40 -6.95 -5.95
C PHE A 66 4.65 -6.07 -5.94
N PRO A 67 5.40 -6.02 -4.84
CA PRO A 67 6.66 -5.32 -4.81
C PRO A 67 7.64 -5.92 -5.82
N ASP A 68 8.29 -5.08 -6.62
CA ASP A 68 9.43 -5.49 -7.44
C ASP A 68 10.54 -6.07 -6.55
N GLY A 69 10.99 -7.30 -6.83
CA GLY A 69 11.97 -7.98 -5.97
C GLY A 69 13.32 -7.27 -5.86
N LEU A 70 13.71 -6.48 -6.86
CA LEU A 70 15.00 -5.77 -6.92
C LEU A 70 14.86 -4.31 -6.47
N LEU A 71 13.90 -3.59 -7.02
CA LEU A 71 13.69 -2.15 -6.76
C LEU A 71 12.87 -1.91 -5.49
N GLU A 72 12.04 -2.88 -5.10
CA GLU A 72 11.10 -2.78 -4.00
C GLU A 72 11.24 -3.98 -3.02
N PRO A 73 12.44 -4.29 -2.51
CA PRO A 73 12.64 -5.45 -1.65
C PRO A 73 11.79 -5.32 -0.38
N TYR A 74 11.07 -6.39 -0.06
CA TYR A 74 10.39 -6.57 1.21
C TYR A 74 11.05 -7.69 2.00
N THR A 75 10.96 -7.57 3.31
CA THR A 75 11.38 -8.60 4.24
C THR A 75 10.22 -8.95 5.14
N THR A 76 10.03 -10.24 5.39
CA THR A 76 9.08 -10.70 6.38
C THR A 76 9.78 -10.82 7.75
N ARG A 77 9.00 -11.01 8.80
CA ARG A 77 9.45 -11.60 10.06
C ARG A 77 8.27 -12.05 10.87
N SER A 78 8.38 -13.24 11.44
CA SER A 78 7.47 -13.69 12.48
C SER A 78 7.61 -12.82 13.73
N GLN A 79 6.59 -12.83 14.58
CA GLN A 79 6.65 -12.18 15.89
C GLN A 79 7.79 -12.77 16.75
N ASP A 80 8.03 -14.07 16.61
CA ASP A 80 9.09 -14.79 17.33
C ASP A 80 10.49 -14.33 16.90
N GLU A 81 10.71 -14.11 15.60
CA GLU A 81 11.96 -13.55 15.06
C GLU A 81 12.16 -12.09 15.49
N ALA A 82 11.09 -11.29 15.50
CA ALA A 82 11.13 -9.91 15.97
C ALA A 82 11.52 -9.85 17.46
N ALA A 83 10.94 -10.72 18.30
CA ALA A 83 11.26 -10.81 19.73
C ALA A 83 12.72 -11.20 19.99
N LYS A 84 13.33 -11.99 19.08
CA LYS A 84 14.74 -12.40 19.13
C LYS A 84 15.69 -11.34 18.56
N GLY A 85 15.20 -10.17 18.18
CA GLY A 85 16.02 -9.09 17.61
C GLY A 85 16.53 -9.38 16.21
N VAL A 86 15.95 -10.36 15.51
CA VAL A 86 16.29 -10.62 14.11
C VAL A 86 15.86 -9.41 13.29
N ALA A 87 16.85 -8.80 12.62
CA ALA A 87 16.61 -7.57 11.89
C ALA A 87 15.57 -7.77 10.77
N ARG A 88 15.62 -8.88 10.02
CA ARG A 88 14.78 -9.21 8.85
C ARG A 88 14.80 -10.73 8.57
N SER A 89 13.68 -11.35 8.24
CA SER A 89 13.65 -12.72 7.69
C SER A 89 13.05 -12.74 6.27
N ALA A 90 13.63 -13.54 5.39
CA ALA A 90 13.36 -13.63 3.95
C ALA A 90 13.47 -12.32 3.12
N GLN A 91 14.35 -12.33 2.11
CA GLN A 91 14.33 -11.37 1.00
C GLN A 91 13.49 -11.98 -0.13
N GLY A 92 12.33 -11.39 -0.44
CA GLY A 92 11.54 -11.73 -1.63
C GLY A 92 10.73 -13.03 -1.58
N ALA A 93 9.50 -12.93 -2.10
CA ALA A 93 8.55 -13.99 -2.45
C ALA A 93 7.73 -14.64 -1.31
N LEU A 94 6.71 -13.93 -0.84
CA LEU A 94 5.36 -14.47 -0.88
C LEU A 94 4.67 -13.91 -2.14
N GLY A 95 4.76 -14.68 -3.23
CA GLY A 95 3.88 -14.64 -4.41
C GLY A 95 3.81 -13.33 -5.18
#